data_AF-A0A654ZVF0-F1
#
_entry.id   AF-A0A654ZVF0-F1
#
_cell.length_a   1.000
_cell.length_b   1.000
_cell.length_c   1.000
_cell.angle_alpha   90.00
_cell.angle_beta   90.00
_cell.angle_gamma   90.00
#
_symmetry.space_group_name_H-M   'P 1'
#
loop_
_entity.id
_entity.type
_entity.pdbx_description
1 polymer ?
#
loop_
_entity_poly.entity_id
_entity_poly.type
_entity_poly.pdbx_seq_one_letter_code
_entity_poly.pdbx_strand_id
1 'polypeptide(L)'
;MPWAVREYEAQTGRKVLDDFPDWEPCHRAILSQGIYGFENVGGDLDKVTGKRVTFAAFPWRWVGGDGCIVRLVAIVDPTGSYRIETGKAA
;
A
#
# COMPACT_ATOMS: atom_id res chain seq x y z
N MET A 1 -5.14 -16.04 -10.80
CA MET A 1 -5.71 -15.17 -11.85
C MET A 1 -5.54 -15.80 -13.24
N PRO A 2 -6.35 -16.81 -13.63
CA PRO A 2 -6.11 -17.56 -14.88
C PRO A 2 -6.17 -16.71 -16.17
N TRP A 3 -6.97 -15.65 -16.19
CA TRP A 3 -7.07 -14.75 -17.34
C TRP A 3 -5.82 -13.89 -17.54
N ALA A 4 -5.25 -13.36 -16.45
CA ALA A 4 -4.02 -12.57 -16.49
C ALA A 4 -2.83 -13.39 -16.99
N VAL A 5 -2.76 -14.68 -16.62
CA VAL A 5 -1.73 -15.60 -17.14
C VAL A 5 -1.88 -15.76 -18.65
N ARG A 6 -3.10 -16.02 -19.15
CA ARG A 6 -3.34 -16.15 -20.60
C ARG A 6 -3.03 -14.88 -21.36
N GLU A 7 -3.41 -13.72 -20.83
CA GLU A 7 -3.16 -12.42 -21.43
C GLU A 7 -1.65 -12.15 -21.54
N TYR A 8 -0.89 -12.40 -20.47
CA TYR A 8 0.56 -12.27 -20.47
C TYR A 8 1.23 -13.17 -21.51
N GLU A 9 0.85 -14.45 -21.54
CA GLU A 9 1.40 -15.41 -22.50
C GLU A 9 1.06 -15.02 -23.95
N ALA A 10 -0.15 -14.51 -24.21
CA ALA A 10 -0.56 -14.08 -25.54
C ALA A 10 0.18 -12.82 -26.02
N GLN A 11 0.44 -11.87 -25.12
CA GLN A 11 1.12 -10.61 -25.46
C GLN A 11 2.64 -10.77 -25.59
N THR A 12 3.24 -11.64 -24.78
CA THR A 12 4.71 -11.75 -24.67
C THR A 12 5.29 -13.03 -25.28
N GLY A 13 4.48 -14.07 -25.45
CA GLY A 13 4.92 -15.41 -25.84
C GLY A 13 5.67 -16.18 -24.74
N ARG A 14 5.87 -15.60 -23.55
CA ARG A 14 6.62 -16.21 -22.43
C ARG A 14 5.70 -16.72 -21.33
N LYS A 15 6.16 -17.70 -20.55
CA LYS A 15 5.44 -18.19 -19.37
C LYS A 15 5.62 -17.22 -18.21
N VAL A 16 4.52 -16.94 -17.49
CA VAL A 16 4.54 -16.03 -16.33
C VAL A 16 5.59 -16.46 -15.30
N LEU A 17 5.74 -17.76 -15.05
CA LEU A 17 6.68 -18.28 -14.05
C LEU A 17 8.15 -18.16 -14.48
N ASP A 18 8.45 -18.00 -15.77
CA ASP A 18 9.81 -17.78 -16.23
C ASP A 18 10.27 -16.35 -15.87
N ASP A 19 9.35 -15.39 -15.91
CA ASP A 19 9.65 -13.97 -15.67
C ASP A 19 9.34 -13.50 -14.24
N PHE A 20 8.34 -14.12 -13.60
CA PHE A 20 7.88 -13.81 -12.24
C PHE A 20 7.80 -15.09 -11.41
N PRO A 21 8.94 -15.70 -11.05
CA PRO A 21 8.98 -16.98 -10.37
C PRO A 21 8.52 -16.89 -8.90
N ASP A 22 8.62 -15.70 -8.30
CA ASP A 22 8.38 -15.51 -6.87
C ASP A 22 6.90 -15.38 -6.54
N TRP A 23 6.47 -16.12 -5.51
CA TRP A 23 5.14 -15.98 -4.93
C TRP A 23 5.08 -14.79 -3.98
N GLU A 24 4.28 -13.79 -4.35
CA GLU A 24 4.00 -12.55 -3.61
C GLU A 24 5.26 -11.84 -3.07
N PRO A 25 6.21 -11.46 -3.96
CA PRO A 25 7.51 -10.94 -3.53
C PRO A 25 7.39 -9.65 -2.71
N CYS A 26 6.45 -8.77 -3.06
CA CYS A 26 6.19 -7.53 -2.33
C CYS A 26 5.73 -7.81 -0.89
N HIS A 27 4.73 -8.68 -0.70
CA HIS A 27 4.24 -9.06 0.64
C HIS A 27 5.34 -9.64 1.50
N ARG A 28 6.12 -10.60 0.96
CA ARG A 28 7.21 -11.21 1.73
C ARG A 28 8.27 -10.19 2.11
N ALA A 29 8.63 -9.28 1.22
CA ALA A 29 9.65 -8.27 1.48
C ALA A 29 9.24 -7.31 2.61
N ILE A 30 7.99 -6.82 2.62
CA ILE A 30 7.54 -5.81 3.59
C ILE A 30 7.01 -6.43 4.89
N LEU A 31 6.15 -7.45 4.80
CA LEU A 31 5.47 -8.01 5.96
C LEU A 31 6.43 -8.81 6.85
N SER A 32 7.45 -9.46 6.28
CA SER A 32 8.49 -10.14 7.07
C SER A 32 9.31 -9.18 7.94
N GLN A 33 9.32 -7.89 7.59
CA GLN A 33 9.97 -6.82 8.35
C GLN A 33 9.00 -6.04 9.23
N GLY A 34 7.74 -6.51 9.36
CA GLY A 34 6.70 -5.81 10.12
C GLY A 34 6.24 -4.49 9.48
N ILE A 35 6.49 -4.30 8.18
CA ILE A 35 6.04 -3.13 7.43
C ILE A 35 4.70 -3.48 6.77
N TYR A 36 3.65 -2.75 7.13
CA TYR A 36 2.30 -2.96 6.59
C TYR A 36 2.10 -2.25 5.25
N GLY A 37 1.19 -2.77 4.44
CA GLY A 37 0.77 -2.18 3.16
C GLY A 37 -0.66 -1.66 3.18
N PHE A 38 -0.97 -0.77 2.24
CA PHE A 38 -2.34 -0.40 1.88
C PHE A 38 -2.61 -0.81 0.43
N GLU A 39 -3.66 -1.58 0.21
CA GLU A 39 -4.07 -2.04 -1.11
C GLU A 39 -5.32 -1.28 -1.59
N ASN A 40 -5.56 -1.30 -2.91
CA ASN A 40 -6.70 -0.64 -3.53
C ASN A 40 -6.82 0.86 -3.21
N VAL A 41 -5.70 1.53 -2.92
CA VAL A 41 -5.66 2.97 -2.71
C VAL A 41 -6.00 3.68 -4.02
N GLY A 42 -6.97 4.59 -3.99
CA GLY A 42 -7.43 5.28 -5.19
C GLY A 42 -8.31 6.49 -4.91
N GLY A 43 -8.93 7.01 -5.97
CA GLY A 43 -9.83 8.18 -5.93
C GLY A 43 -9.08 9.51 -6.06
N ASP A 44 -8.24 9.84 -5.08
CA ASP A 44 -7.62 11.18 -4.97
C ASP A 44 -6.08 11.17 -5.12
N LEU A 45 -5.49 10.07 -5.59
CA LEU A 45 -4.02 9.94 -5.71
C LEU A 45 -3.38 11.03 -6.59
N ASP A 46 -4.01 11.37 -7.71
CA ASP A 46 -3.51 12.41 -8.63
C ASP A 46 -3.41 13.78 -7.94
N LYS A 47 -4.27 14.06 -6.95
CA LYS A 47 -4.26 15.33 -6.21
C LYS A 47 -3.02 15.50 -5.34
N VAL A 48 -2.36 14.39 -4.98
CA VAL A 48 -1.20 14.37 -4.06
C VAL A 48 0.07 13.77 -4.66
N THR A 49 0.03 13.32 -5.92
CA THR A 49 1.21 12.81 -6.63
C THR A 49 2.31 13.87 -6.71
N GLY A 50 3.54 13.48 -6.39
CA GLY A 50 4.69 14.39 -6.33
C GLY A 50 4.72 15.36 -5.14
N LYS A 51 3.72 15.31 -4.24
CA LYS A 51 3.66 16.15 -3.04
C LYS A 51 4.11 15.38 -1.81
N ARG A 52 4.75 16.08 -0.87
CA ARG A 52 4.94 15.57 0.48
C ARG A 52 3.60 15.61 1.21
N VAL A 53 3.18 14.47 1.75
CA VAL A 53 1.96 14.33 2.54
C VAL A 53 2.21 13.47 3.77
N THR A 54 1.37 13.64 4.78
CA THR A 54 1.26 12.71 5.90
C THR A 54 0.06 11.82 5.67
N PHE A 55 0.26 10.50 5.64
CA PHE A 55 -0.84 9.55 5.58
C PHE A 55 -1.34 9.22 6.99
N ALA A 56 -2.66 9.25 7.16
CA ALA A 56 -3.32 8.78 8.37
C ALA A 56 -4.33 7.68 8.00
N ALA A 57 -4.26 6.57 8.72
CA ALA A 57 -5.20 5.47 8.62
C ALA A 57 -5.36 4.81 9.98
N PHE A 58 -6.57 4.38 10.30
CA PHE A 58 -6.92 3.85 11.62
C PHE A 58 -7.59 2.49 11.45
N PRO A 59 -6.82 1.38 11.50
CA PRO A 59 -7.39 0.05 11.43
C PRO A 59 -8.21 -0.26 12.69
N TRP A 60 -9.39 -0.87 12.52
CA TRP A 60 -10.09 -1.57 13.60
C TRP A 60 -9.20 -2.62 14.26
N ARG A 61 -9.34 -2.73 15.59
CA ARG A 61 -8.66 -3.75 16.39
C ARG A 61 -9.33 -5.11 16.17
N TRP A 62 -8.99 -5.77 15.08
CA TRP A 62 -9.45 -7.12 14.77
C TRP A 62 -8.54 -8.17 15.44
N VAL A 63 -9.04 -8.80 16.49
CA VAL A 63 -8.29 -9.84 17.21
C VAL A 63 -8.06 -11.04 16.30
N GLY A 64 -6.79 -11.35 16.02
CA GLY A 64 -6.38 -12.44 15.12
C GLY A 64 -6.54 -12.15 13.63
N GLY A 65 -6.80 -10.90 13.24
CA GLY A 65 -6.89 -10.51 11.84
C GLY A 65 -5.54 -10.10 11.23
N ASP A 66 -5.33 -10.43 9.96
CA ASP A 66 -4.12 -10.11 9.20
C ASP A 66 -4.22 -8.79 8.41
N GLY A 67 -5.41 -8.18 8.33
CA GLY A 67 -5.66 -6.98 7.54
C GLY A 67 -7.12 -6.57 7.60
N CYS A 68 -7.43 -5.33 7.20
CA CYS A 68 -8.74 -4.76 7.51
C CYS A 68 -9.03 -3.52 6.62
N ILE A 69 -10.30 -3.21 6.36
CA ILE A 69 -10.64 -1.99 5.59
C ILE A 69 -10.31 -0.75 6.43
N VAL A 70 -9.78 0.28 5.78
CA VAL A 70 -9.49 1.58 6.41
C VAL A 70 -9.97 2.73 5.55
N ARG A 71 -10.21 3.87 6.20
CA ARG A 71 -10.20 5.17 5.51
C ARG A 71 -8.78 5.72 5.52
N LEU A 72 -8.09 5.63 4.39
CA LEU A 72 -6.80 6.27 4.20
C LEU A 72 -6.98 7.75 3.82
N VAL A 73 -6.33 8.64 4.56
CA VAL A 73 -6.37 10.09 4.34
C VAL A 73 -4.96 10.61 4.08
N ALA A 74 -4.82 11.43 3.05
CA ALA A 74 -3.60 12.21 2.79
C ALA A 74 -3.78 13.63 3.32
N ILE A 75 -2.94 14.03 4.27
CA ILE A 75 -2.92 15.38 4.82
C ILE A 75 -1.80 16.14 4.10
N VAL A 76 -2.18 17.20 3.38
CA VAL A 76 -1.25 18.11 2.71
C VAL A 76 -0.98 19.28 3.63
N ASP A 77 0.28 19.51 3.95
CA ASP A 77 0.72 20.71 4.64
C ASP A 77 1.89 21.35 3.88
N PRO A 78 1.61 22.39 3.08
CA PRO A 78 2.63 23.10 2.32
C PRO A 78 3.72 23.75 3.18
N THR A 79 3.42 24.04 4.45
CA THR A 79 4.36 24.70 5.37
C THR A 79 5.27 23.72 6.09
N GLY A 80 4.88 22.44 6.18
CA GLY A 80 5.58 21.41 6.95
C GLY A 80 5.51 21.57 8.48
N SER A 81 4.69 22.51 8.97
CA SER A 81 4.50 22.81 10.40
C SER A 81 3.49 21.88 11.09
N TYR A 82 2.60 21.25 10.33
CA TYR A 82 1.58 20.32 10.79
C TYR A 82 2.20 18.94 11.03
N ARG A 83 2.91 18.84 12.15
CA ARG A 83 3.37 17.57 12.71
C ARG A 83 2.41 17.12 13.78
N ILE A 84 2.08 15.83 13.80
CA ILE A 84 1.45 15.22 14.97
C ILE A 84 2.42 15.44 16.13
N GLU A 85 1.98 16.23 17.10
CA GLU A 85 2.75 16.54 18.30
C GLU A 85 3.02 15.27 19.12
N THR A 86 4.06 15.31 19.96
CA THR A 86 4.52 14.09 20.66
C THR A 86 3.50 13.48 21.63
N GLY A 87 2.39 14.20 21.90
CA GLY A 87 1.35 13.78 22.84
C GLY A 87 1.82 13.74 24.30
N LYS A 88 3.01 14.27 24.62
CA LYS A 88 3.49 14.42 25.99
C LYS A 88 2.84 15.65 26.62
N ALA A 89 2.22 15.48 27.79
CA ALA A 89 1.80 16.60 28.61
C ALA A 89 3.03 17.44 29.03
N ALA A 90 2.84 18.76 29.12
CA ALA A 90 3.85 19.70 29.59
C ALA A 90 4.23 19.47 31.06
#